data_AF-A0A8S3UV57-F1
#
_entry.id   AF-A0A8S3UV57-F1
#
_cell.length_a   1.000
_cell.length_b   1.000
_cell.length_c   1.000
_cell.angle_alpha   90.00
_cell.angle_beta   90.00
_cell.angle_gamma   90.00
#
_symmetry.space_group_name_H-M   'P 1'
#
loop_
_entity.id
_entity.type
_entity.pdbx_description
1 polymer ?
#
loop_
_entity_poly.entity_id
_entity_poly.type
_entity_poly.pdbx_seq_one_letter_code
_entity_poly.pdbx_strand_id
1 'polypeptide(L)'
;MDTSLPNPKKSSITSETKFEPSGYSYIVLCTNDDYSKPPVVYRGDNVIEHFFEDMATEEEYINDILGEPEPLIMNDEAEQEFQLTTNCEFSRHSSKKLTQEGPTHFRQFKKAFPSEDIAKLLLRKNEYCYDYVDCEERFQERQLPSKEAFHNRLTDEPISDQDYNHALEVWNTMNMNTLGDFHDLYVMTDVLLLADVFERFRDITMENYGLDPCHFFTAPGLAWQAALKMSGVSLELITDPIIYNLVELGTRGGIASINQKVC
;
A
#
# COMPACT_ATOMS: atom_id res chain seq x y z
N MET A 1 17.79 -9.17 46.06
CA MET A 1 16.48 -9.35 45.39
C MET A 1 16.77 -9.37 43.91
N ASP A 2 16.42 -10.49 43.28
CA ASP A 2 16.89 -10.93 41.97
C ASP A 2 16.57 -9.95 40.83
N THR A 3 17.62 -9.47 40.16
CA THR A 3 17.52 -8.96 38.79
C THR A 3 17.97 -10.08 37.86
N SER A 4 17.03 -10.90 37.41
CA SER A 4 17.28 -11.91 36.38
C SER A 4 17.62 -11.22 35.06
N LEU A 5 18.87 -11.31 34.62
CA LEU A 5 19.30 -10.86 33.29
C LEU A 5 18.75 -11.79 32.19
N PRO A 6 18.35 -11.26 31.01
CA PRO A 6 17.81 -12.07 29.92
C PRO A 6 18.84 -13.06 29.33
N ASN A 7 18.35 -14.22 28.89
CA ASN A 7 19.16 -15.30 28.31
C ASN A 7 19.59 -14.96 26.87
N PRO A 8 20.89 -14.91 26.54
CA PRO A 8 21.39 -14.52 25.22
C PRO A 8 21.11 -15.54 24.09
N LYS A 9 20.46 -16.68 24.38
CA LYS A 9 20.10 -17.71 23.39
C LYS A 9 18.60 -17.78 23.06
N LYS A 10 17.78 -16.89 23.62
CA LYS A 10 16.38 -16.74 23.25
C LYS A 10 16.15 -15.32 22.75
N SER A 11 15.64 -15.18 21.53
CA SER A 11 15.01 -13.94 21.12
C SER A 11 13.87 -13.65 22.09
N SER A 12 14.02 -12.62 22.92
CA SER A 12 12.95 -12.08 23.74
C SER A 12 12.34 -10.90 22.98
N ILE A 13 11.41 -11.21 22.08
CA ILE A 13 10.42 -10.24 21.61
C ILE A 13 9.19 -10.48 22.49
N THR A 14 9.11 -9.77 23.61
CA THR A 14 7.82 -9.57 24.27
C THR A 14 7.03 -8.63 23.37
N SER A 15 6.11 -9.18 22.58
CA SER A 15 5.08 -8.40 21.90
C SER A 15 4.14 -7.87 22.97
N GLU A 16 4.46 -6.71 23.54
CA GLU A 16 3.66 -6.05 24.59
C GLU A 16 2.57 -5.12 24.03
N THR A 17 2.40 -5.05 22.71
CA THR A 17 1.37 -4.21 22.08
C THR A 17 0.33 -5.09 21.39
N LYS A 18 -0.78 -5.32 22.08
CA LYS A 18 -1.98 -5.92 21.49
C LYS A 18 -2.74 -4.81 20.76
N PHE A 19 -2.52 -4.68 19.45
CA PHE A 19 -3.32 -3.79 18.63
C PHE A 19 -4.65 -4.46 18.30
N GLU A 20 -5.75 -3.84 18.68
CA GLU A 20 -7.09 -4.23 18.24
C GLU A 20 -7.49 -3.31 17.09
N PRO A 21 -7.82 -3.86 15.91
CA PRO A 21 -8.29 -3.05 14.78
C PRO A 21 -9.56 -2.31 15.16
N SER A 22 -9.61 -1.02 14.82
CA SER A 22 -10.75 -0.14 15.13
C SER A 22 -11.55 0.28 13.89
N GLY A 23 -11.01 0.02 12.70
CA GLY A 23 -11.66 0.25 11.42
C GLY A 23 -10.78 -0.20 10.26
N TYR A 24 -11.34 -0.17 9.05
CA TYR A 24 -10.63 -0.42 7.80
C TYR A 24 -11.25 0.40 6.66
N SER A 25 -10.50 0.46 5.56
CA SER A 25 -11.04 0.93 4.28
C SER A 25 -10.49 0.05 3.15
N TYR A 26 -11.26 -0.09 2.09
CA TYR A 26 -10.83 -0.75 0.85
C TYR A 26 -11.49 -0.08 -0.36
N ILE A 27 -10.97 -0.36 -1.56
CA ILE A 27 -11.55 0.06 -2.83
C ILE A 27 -11.42 -1.08 -3.84
N VAL A 28 -12.47 -1.29 -4.66
CA VAL A 28 -12.45 -2.26 -5.76
C VAL A 28 -12.24 -1.52 -7.07
N LEU A 29 -11.17 -1.88 -7.77
CA LEU A 29 -10.76 -1.23 -9.01
C LEU A 29 -10.70 -2.23 -10.17
N CYS A 30 -11.16 -1.80 -11.33
CA CYS A 30 -11.11 -2.56 -12.58
C CYS A 30 -10.59 -1.64 -13.70
N THR A 31 -9.94 -2.24 -14.71
CA THR A 31 -9.53 -1.52 -15.93
C THR A 31 -10.71 -0.92 -16.67
N ASN A 32 -11.88 -1.57 -16.59
CA ASN A 32 -13.14 -0.97 -16.98
C ASN A 32 -13.77 -0.29 -15.74
N ASP A 33 -13.91 1.04 -15.82
CA ASP A 33 -14.46 1.86 -14.74
C ASP A 33 -15.88 1.42 -14.33
N ASP A 34 -16.65 0.80 -15.23
CA ASP A 34 -18.02 0.34 -14.96
C ASP A 34 -18.09 -0.72 -13.85
N TYR A 35 -16.99 -1.47 -13.63
CA TYR A 35 -16.89 -2.49 -12.60
C TYR A 35 -16.18 -2.02 -11.33
N SER A 36 -15.65 -0.79 -11.32
CA SER A 36 -15.02 -0.20 -10.14
C SER A 36 -16.06 0.30 -9.14
N LYS A 37 -15.77 0.22 -7.84
CA LYS A 37 -16.66 0.67 -6.76
C LYS A 37 -16.06 1.86 -6.01
N PRO A 38 -16.89 2.74 -5.40
CA PRO A 38 -16.39 3.76 -4.48
C PRO A 38 -15.67 3.11 -3.28
N PRO A 39 -14.75 3.84 -2.61
CA PRO A 39 -14.10 3.33 -1.42
C PRO A 39 -15.11 3.06 -0.32
N VAL A 40 -14.92 1.95 0.39
CA VAL A 40 -15.69 1.55 1.57
C VAL A 40 -14.85 1.88 2.80
N VAL A 41 -15.50 2.36 3.85
CA VAL A 41 -14.89 2.61 5.16
C VAL A 41 -15.80 2.00 6.21
N TYR A 42 -15.20 1.24 7.13
CA TYR A 42 -15.89 0.67 8.28
C TYR A 42 -15.13 1.03 9.55
N ARG A 43 -15.88 1.36 10.61
CA ARG A 43 -15.38 1.60 11.95
C ARG A 43 -16.41 1.11 12.96
N GLY A 44 -15.97 0.34 13.96
CA GLY A 44 -16.84 -0.24 14.97
C GLY A 44 -16.28 -1.52 15.56
N ASP A 45 -17.13 -2.27 16.26
CA ASP A 45 -16.78 -3.58 16.83
C ASP A 45 -16.62 -4.67 15.75
N ASN A 46 -15.95 -5.78 16.10
CA ASN A 46 -15.80 -6.95 15.23
C ASN A 46 -15.23 -6.62 13.84
N VAL A 47 -14.33 -5.63 13.76
CA VAL A 47 -13.70 -5.13 12.53
C VAL A 47 -13.20 -6.25 11.62
N ILE A 48 -12.57 -7.28 12.19
CA ILE A 48 -12.04 -8.41 11.41
C ILE A 48 -13.14 -9.28 10.80
N GLU A 49 -14.23 -9.53 11.52
CA GLU A 49 -15.36 -10.31 11.02
C GLU A 49 -16.03 -9.57 9.85
N HIS A 50 -16.37 -8.30 10.05
CA HIS A 50 -16.91 -7.44 9.00
C HIS A 50 -15.98 -7.32 7.80
N PHE A 51 -14.67 -7.22 8.02
CA PHE A 51 -13.70 -7.20 6.92
C PHE A 51 -13.77 -8.47 6.07
N PHE A 52 -13.81 -9.66 6.70
CA PHE A 52 -13.91 -10.92 5.95
C PHE A 52 -15.26 -11.09 5.25
N GLU A 53 -16.36 -10.63 5.85
CA GLU A 53 -17.68 -10.62 5.22
C GLU A 53 -17.71 -9.72 3.97
N ASP A 54 -17.15 -8.51 4.07
CA ASP A 54 -17.03 -7.58 2.95
C ASP A 54 -16.13 -8.19 1.86
N MET A 55 -14.98 -8.77 2.21
CA MET A 55 -14.09 -9.43 1.23
C MET A 55 -14.75 -10.62 0.54
N ALA A 56 -15.54 -11.43 1.25
CA ALA A 56 -16.30 -12.53 0.64
C ALA A 56 -17.38 -12.01 -0.32
N THR A 57 -18.06 -10.92 0.05
CA THR A 57 -19.06 -10.26 -0.80
C THR A 57 -18.42 -9.70 -2.07
N GLU A 58 -17.24 -9.08 -1.96
CA GLU A 58 -16.50 -8.60 -3.12
C GLU A 58 -15.96 -9.74 -3.99
N GLU A 59 -15.54 -10.86 -3.40
CA GLU A 59 -15.13 -12.06 -4.14
C GLU A 59 -16.28 -12.62 -4.98
N GLU A 60 -17.48 -12.74 -4.41
CA GLU A 60 -18.68 -13.19 -5.15
C GLU A 60 -18.96 -12.26 -6.34
N TYR A 61 -18.98 -10.94 -6.10
CA TYR A 61 -19.18 -9.94 -7.15
C TYR A 61 -18.12 -10.03 -8.27
N ILE A 62 -16.85 -10.14 -7.91
CA ILE A 62 -15.75 -10.24 -8.88
C ILE A 62 -15.86 -11.54 -9.68
N ASN A 63 -16.19 -12.66 -9.02
CA ASN A 63 -16.36 -13.96 -9.67
C ASN A 63 -17.55 -13.96 -10.64
N ASP A 64 -18.64 -13.28 -10.32
CA ASP A 64 -19.78 -13.13 -11.22
C ASP A 64 -19.39 -12.39 -12.51
N ILE A 65 -18.60 -11.31 -12.39
CA ILE A 65 -18.08 -10.57 -13.55
C ILE A 65 -17.13 -11.45 -14.37
N LEU A 66 -16.20 -12.14 -13.71
CA LEU A 66 -15.23 -13.01 -14.39
C LEU A 66 -15.88 -14.27 -14.98
N GLY A 67 -17.07 -14.65 -14.51
CA GLY A 67 -17.86 -15.79 -14.99
C GLY A 67 -18.51 -15.56 -16.36
N GLU A 68 -18.67 -14.29 -16.78
CA GLU A 68 -19.18 -13.92 -18.11
C GLU A 68 -18.07 -13.25 -18.95
N PRO A 69 -17.09 -14.02 -19.47
CA PRO A 69 -16.00 -13.44 -20.23
C PRO A 69 -16.52 -12.77 -21.49
N GLU A 70 -16.38 -11.44 -21.58
CA GLU A 70 -16.65 -10.73 -22.81
C GLU A 70 -15.74 -11.24 -23.94
N PRO A 71 -16.27 -11.47 -25.15
CA PRO A 71 -15.44 -11.91 -26.26
C PRO A 71 -14.38 -10.85 -26.53
N LEU A 72 -13.11 -11.27 -26.55
CA LEU A 72 -12.00 -10.42 -26.96
C LEU A 72 -12.20 -9.98 -28.42
N ILE A 73 -12.74 -8.79 -28.64
CA ILE A 73 -12.92 -8.21 -29.98
C ILE A 73 -11.58 -7.64 -30.42
N MET A 74 -10.73 -8.48 -31.01
CA MET A 74 -9.57 -8.03 -31.78
C MET A 74 -10.04 -7.59 -33.17
N ASN A 75 -10.31 -6.30 -33.32
CA ASN A 75 -10.49 -5.73 -34.64
C ASN A 75 -9.11 -5.54 -35.31
N ASP A 76 -9.09 -5.50 -36.64
CA ASP A 76 -7.84 -5.35 -37.41
C ASP A 76 -7.05 -4.09 -37.02
N GLU A 77 -7.74 -3.05 -36.51
CA GLU A 77 -7.13 -1.85 -35.95
C GLU A 77 -6.42 -2.10 -34.61
N ALA A 78 -7.01 -2.81 -33.66
CA ALA A 78 -6.38 -3.17 -32.38
C ALA A 78 -5.23 -4.16 -32.56
N GLU A 79 -5.37 -5.11 -33.50
CA GLU A 79 -4.27 -6.00 -33.88
C GLU A 79 -3.14 -5.20 -34.56
N GLN A 80 -3.46 -4.25 -35.45
CA GLN A 80 -2.45 -3.36 -36.02
C GLN A 80 -1.81 -2.46 -34.96
N GLU A 81 -2.56 -1.91 -34.02
CA GLU A 81 -2.05 -1.07 -32.92
C GLU A 81 -1.13 -1.88 -32.00
N PHE A 82 -1.51 -3.11 -31.65
CA PHE A 82 -0.68 -4.05 -30.90
C PHE A 82 0.62 -4.40 -31.64
N GLN A 83 0.55 -4.65 -32.95
CA GLN A 83 1.70 -5.03 -33.79
C GLN A 83 2.60 -3.84 -34.16
N LEU A 84 2.04 -2.62 -34.27
CA LEU A 84 2.76 -1.39 -34.67
C LEU A 84 3.36 -0.65 -33.48
N THR A 85 2.92 -0.95 -32.25
CA THR A 85 3.50 -0.39 -31.02
C THR A 85 4.95 -0.86 -30.89
N THR A 86 5.85 -0.04 -31.43
CA THR A 86 7.30 -0.25 -31.47
C THR A 86 8.05 0.70 -30.54
N ASN A 87 7.35 1.66 -29.94
CA ASN A 87 7.89 2.58 -28.96
C ASN A 87 6.91 2.75 -27.79
N CYS A 88 7.46 2.45 -26.63
CA CYS A 88 6.93 2.71 -25.30
C CYS A 88 7.28 4.17 -24.95
N GLU A 89 6.27 5.05 -24.83
CA GLU A 89 6.49 6.48 -24.57
C GLU A 89 6.85 6.74 -23.10
N PHE A 90 8.14 6.58 -22.84
CA PHE A 90 8.78 6.70 -21.54
C PHE A 90 8.88 8.14 -21.03
N SER A 91 8.67 8.35 -19.73
CA SER A 91 9.69 9.02 -18.89
C SER A 91 9.45 8.93 -17.37
N ARG A 92 10.24 8.05 -16.73
CA ARG A 92 10.69 8.03 -15.30
C ARG A 92 9.53 7.95 -14.27
N HIS A 93 9.63 7.20 -13.18
CA HIS A 93 9.91 7.73 -11.84
C HIS A 93 9.75 6.60 -10.79
N SER A 94 10.55 6.67 -9.72
CA SER A 94 10.53 5.76 -8.57
C SER A 94 9.65 6.30 -7.43
N SER A 95 9.28 5.44 -6.47
CA SER A 95 8.21 5.67 -5.47
C SER A 95 8.33 6.89 -4.55
N LYS A 96 9.51 7.51 -4.40
CA LYS A 96 9.68 8.78 -3.65
C LYS A 96 9.31 10.02 -4.46
N LYS A 97 8.96 9.84 -5.72
CA LYS A 97 8.87 10.88 -6.74
C LYS A 97 7.43 11.10 -7.21
N LEU A 98 6.50 10.18 -6.93
CA LEU A 98 5.07 10.31 -7.31
C LEU A 98 4.36 11.50 -6.62
N THR A 99 4.71 11.81 -5.37
CA THR A 99 4.16 12.99 -4.68
C THR A 99 4.69 14.33 -5.22
N GLN A 100 5.77 14.31 -6.03
CA GLN A 100 6.35 15.50 -6.66
C GLN A 100 5.88 15.71 -8.11
N GLU A 101 5.26 14.71 -8.73
CA GLU A 101 4.77 14.76 -10.13
C GLU A 101 3.40 15.42 -10.26
N GLY A 102 2.88 15.97 -9.16
CA GLY A 102 1.64 16.72 -9.14
C GLY A 102 0.40 15.84 -9.22
N PRO A 103 -0.77 16.46 -9.09
CA PRO A 103 -2.02 15.78 -8.78
C PRO A 103 -2.64 15.09 -10.02
N THR A 104 -1.99 15.12 -11.19
CA THR A 104 -2.46 14.48 -12.43
C THR A 104 -2.39 12.95 -12.39
N HIS A 105 -1.56 12.39 -11.51
CA HIS A 105 -1.35 10.94 -11.40
C HIS A 105 -2.17 10.27 -10.29
N PHE A 106 -2.98 11.04 -9.56
CA PHE A 106 -3.82 10.54 -8.47
C PHE A 106 -5.28 10.51 -8.90
N ARG A 107 -5.61 9.56 -9.77
CA ARG A 107 -6.93 9.45 -10.42
C ARG A 107 -8.00 9.14 -9.38
N GLN A 108 -7.80 8.11 -8.57
CA GLN A 108 -8.79 7.66 -7.58
C GLN A 108 -8.92 8.70 -6.47
N PHE A 109 -7.81 9.27 -6.02
CA PHE A 109 -7.82 10.34 -5.04
C PHE A 109 -8.61 11.56 -5.53
N LYS A 110 -8.41 12.00 -6.78
CA LYS A 110 -9.16 13.12 -7.37
C LYS A 110 -10.64 12.84 -7.57
N LYS A 111 -11.00 11.59 -7.90
CA LYS A 111 -12.41 11.18 -7.98
C LYS A 111 -13.09 11.35 -6.61
N ALA A 112 -12.41 10.98 -5.52
CA ALA A 112 -12.91 11.14 -4.16
C ALA A 112 -12.86 12.60 -3.66
N PHE A 113 -11.83 13.36 -4.04
CA PHE A 113 -11.62 14.75 -3.64
C PHE A 113 -11.42 15.66 -4.86
N PRO A 114 -12.52 16.09 -5.54
CA PRO A 114 -12.42 16.88 -6.77
C PRO A 114 -11.90 18.31 -6.57
N SER A 115 -11.98 18.83 -5.35
CA SER A 115 -11.46 20.17 -5.01
C SER A 115 -9.94 20.13 -4.96
N GLU A 116 -9.29 20.90 -5.83
CA GLU A 116 -7.83 20.94 -5.96
C GLU A 116 -7.14 21.39 -4.66
N ASP A 117 -7.75 22.31 -3.90
CA ASP A 117 -7.20 22.79 -2.63
C ASP A 117 -7.29 21.71 -1.53
N ILE A 118 -8.42 20.98 -1.48
CA ILE A 118 -8.59 19.84 -0.56
C ILE A 118 -7.64 18.71 -0.95
N ALA A 119 -7.54 18.40 -2.24
CA ALA A 119 -6.64 17.36 -2.72
C ALA A 119 -5.19 17.66 -2.35
N LYS A 120 -4.72 18.90 -2.59
CA LYS A 120 -3.36 19.32 -2.18
C LYS A 120 -3.13 19.22 -0.68
N LEU A 121 -4.14 19.55 0.12
CA LEU A 121 -4.07 19.42 1.57
C LEU A 121 -3.89 17.95 1.98
N LEU A 122 -4.70 17.06 1.42
CA LEU A 122 -4.74 15.64 1.81
C LEU A 122 -3.67 14.76 1.13
N LEU A 123 -3.03 15.23 0.06
CA LEU A 123 -1.87 14.55 -0.56
C LEU A 123 -0.62 14.60 0.34
N ARG A 124 -0.58 15.53 1.31
CA ARG A 124 0.41 15.49 2.39
C ARG A 124 0.00 14.40 3.37
N LYS A 125 0.98 13.62 3.84
CA LYS A 125 0.77 12.59 4.85
C LYS A 125 0.08 13.20 6.09
N ASN A 126 -1.09 12.67 6.42
CA ASN A 126 -1.79 12.99 7.65
C ASN A 126 -1.11 12.29 8.83
N GLU A 127 -0.89 13.00 9.93
CA GLU A 127 -0.44 12.36 11.16
C GLU A 127 -1.64 11.87 11.97
N TYR A 128 -1.48 10.74 12.65
CA TYR A 128 -2.55 10.06 13.36
C TYR A 128 -2.13 9.68 14.79
N CYS A 129 -3.07 9.80 15.73
CA CYS A 129 -2.84 9.59 17.16
C CYS A 129 -3.10 8.14 17.57
N TYR A 130 -2.33 7.20 17.01
CA TYR A 130 -2.50 5.76 17.21
C TYR A 130 -2.62 5.33 18.68
N ASP A 131 -1.74 5.84 19.54
CA ASP A 131 -1.71 5.47 20.95
C ASP A 131 -2.86 6.08 21.76
N TYR A 132 -3.49 7.14 21.25
CA TYR A 132 -4.63 7.80 21.90
C TYR A 132 -5.96 7.13 21.60
N VAL A 133 -6.09 6.55 20.39
CA VAL A 133 -7.31 5.86 19.97
C VAL A 133 -7.27 4.44 20.50
N ASP A 134 -7.54 4.32 21.80
CA ASP A 134 -7.46 3.10 22.58
C ASP A 134 -8.82 2.41 22.81
N CYS A 135 -9.92 3.12 22.55
CA CYS A 135 -11.28 2.59 22.65
C CYS A 135 -12.24 3.30 21.67
N GLU A 136 -13.39 2.68 21.39
CA GLU A 136 -14.37 3.21 20.42
C GLU A 136 -14.96 4.56 20.86
N GLU A 137 -15.10 4.80 22.17
CA GLU A 137 -15.64 6.05 22.70
C GLU A 137 -14.79 7.27 22.30
N ARG A 138 -13.50 7.07 22.03
CA ARG A 138 -12.61 8.12 21.51
C ARG A 138 -13.12 8.69 20.19
N PHE A 139 -13.72 7.87 19.35
CA PHE A 139 -14.25 8.33 18.07
C PHE A 139 -15.42 9.31 18.22
N GLN A 140 -16.08 9.35 19.37
CA GLN A 140 -17.18 10.30 19.64
C GLN A 140 -16.67 11.65 20.13
N GLU A 141 -15.38 11.80 20.40
CA GLU A 141 -14.78 13.06 20.84
C GLU A 141 -14.90 14.13 19.74
N ARG A 142 -15.35 15.33 20.13
CA ARG A 142 -15.68 16.42 19.20
C ARG A 142 -14.56 17.42 18.98
N GLN A 143 -13.34 17.03 19.30
CA GLN A 143 -12.16 17.86 19.16
C GLN A 143 -10.98 16.98 18.75
N LEU A 144 -10.05 17.56 18.00
CA LEU A 144 -8.77 16.92 17.75
C LEU A 144 -8.02 16.77 19.09
N PRO A 145 -7.41 15.61 19.38
CA PRO A 145 -6.60 15.41 20.59
C PRO A 145 -5.46 16.42 20.68
N SER A 146 -4.95 16.65 21.89
CA SER A 146 -3.83 17.58 22.08
C SER A 146 -2.57 17.07 21.37
N LYS A 147 -1.61 17.96 21.15
CA LYS A 147 -0.35 17.63 20.48
C LYS A 147 0.40 16.48 21.15
N GLU A 148 0.34 16.40 22.47
CA GLU A 148 0.98 15.34 23.28
C GLU A 148 0.36 13.96 23.02
N ALA A 149 -0.91 13.91 22.61
CA ALA A 149 -1.62 12.66 22.29
C ALA A 149 -1.20 12.05 20.94
N PHE A 150 -0.48 12.79 20.09
CA PHE A 150 0.10 12.30 18.84
C PHE A 150 1.49 11.66 19.03
N HIS A 151 1.89 11.39 20.28
CA HIS A 151 3.15 10.69 20.56
C HIS A 151 3.13 9.30 19.91
N ASN A 152 4.19 8.97 19.17
CA ASN A 152 4.35 7.66 18.55
C ASN A 152 5.35 6.81 19.37
N ARG A 153 4.85 5.81 20.11
CA ARG A 153 5.70 4.91 20.91
C ARG A 153 6.72 4.11 20.10
N LEU A 154 6.53 3.93 18.80
CA LEU A 154 7.48 3.19 17.95
C LEU A 154 8.73 4.00 17.64
N THR A 155 8.59 5.32 17.50
CA THR A 155 9.72 6.22 17.22
C THR A 155 10.21 6.94 18.47
N ASP A 156 9.43 6.95 19.55
CA ASP A 156 9.69 7.69 20.80
C ASP A 156 9.97 9.19 20.55
N GLU A 157 9.34 9.73 19.51
CA GLU A 157 9.48 11.13 19.09
C GLU A 157 8.11 11.84 19.15
N PRO A 158 8.06 13.08 19.66
CA PRO A 158 6.85 13.88 19.61
C PRO A 158 6.56 14.35 18.19
N ILE A 159 5.28 14.54 17.87
CA ILE A 159 4.88 15.18 16.61
C ILE A 159 5.47 16.59 16.49
N SER A 160 5.87 16.97 15.27
CA SER A 160 6.35 18.33 15.02
C SER A 160 5.21 19.36 15.10
N ASP A 161 5.52 20.62 15.39
CA ASP A 161 4.50 21.69 15.34
C ASP A 161 3.88 21.82 13.95
N GLN A 162 4.67 21.60 12.90
CA GLN A 162 4.22 21.71 11.52
C GLN A 162 3.23 20.60 11.14
N ASP A 163 3.40 19.40 11.67
CA ASP A 163 2.50 18.27 11.39
C ASP A 163 1.23 18.35 12.23
N TYR A 164 1.33 18.77 13.49
CA TYR A 164 0.14 19.00 14.32
C TYR A 164 -0.73 20.14 13.79
N ASN A 165 -0.12 21.26 13.36
CA ASN A 165 -0.85 22.36 12.73
C ASN A 165 -1.53 21.92 11.43
N HIS A 166 -0.93 20.98 10.70
CA HIS A 166 -1.53 20.41 9.51
C HIS A 166 -2.75 19.54 9.83
N ALA A 167 -2.67 18.69 10.86
CA ALA A 167 -3.83 17.94 11.34
C ALA A 167 -4.99 18.86 11.77
N LEU A 168 -4.68 19.99 12.43
CA LEU A 168 -5.66 21.02 12.75
C LEU A 168 -6.26 21.67 11.50
N GLU A 169 -5.43 21.97 10.49
CA GLU A 169 -5.90 22.53 9.22
C GLU A 169 -6.84 21.56 8.50
N VAL A 170 -6.50 20.27 8.45
CA VAL A 170 -7.35 19.20 7.89
C VAL A 170 -8.67 19.09 8.64
N TRP A 171 -8.62 19.02 9.97
CA TRP A 171 -9.82 18.96 10.82
C TRP A 171 -10.79 20.10 10.53
N ASN A 172 -10.28 21.33 10.47
CA ASN A 172 -11.09 22.53 10.25
C ASN A 172 -11.59 22.62 8.79
N THR A 173 -10.73 22.35 7.81
CA THR A 173 -11.07 22.46 6.38
C THR A 173 -12.13 21.45 5.98
N MET A 174 -12.05 20.24 6.53
CA MET A 174 -13.01 19.16 6.27
C MET A 174 -14.28 19.26 7.14
N ASN A 175 -14.37 20.26 8.02
CA ASN A 175 -15.47 20.45 8.97
C ASN A 175 -15.78 19.19 9.80
N MET A 176 -14.73 18.55 10.32
CA MET A 176 -14.87 17.33 11.11
C MET A 176 -15.60 17.61 12.43
N ASN A 177 -16.58 16.76 12.74
CA ASN A 177 -17.37 16.88 13.97
C ASN A 177 -16.86 15.95 15.07
N THR A 178 -16.26 14.82 14.67
CA THR A 178 -15.80 13.78 15.58
C THR A 178 -14.42 13.26 15.20
N LEU A 179 -13.70 12.70 16.19
CA LEU A 179 -12.43 12.01 15.94
C LEU A 179 -12.61 10.79 15.04
N GLY A 180 -13.82 10.22 15.03
CA GLY A 180 -14.25 9.25 14.05
C GLY A 180 -14.16 9.78 12.61
N ASP A 181 -14.73 10.94 12.32
CA ASP A 181 -14.68 11.52 10.96
C ASP A 181 -13.23 11.70 10.48
N PHE A 182 -12.34 12.08 11.39
CA PHE A 182 -10.90 12.18 11.13
C PHE A 182 -10.23 10.81 10.90
N HIS A 183 -10.61 9.77 11.66
CA HIS A 183 -10.15 8.40 11.45
C HIS A 183 -10.59 7.86 10.08
N ASP A 184 -11.87 8.02 9.73
CA ASP A 184 -12.42 7.52 8.46
C ASP A 184 -11.72 8.19 7.28
N LEU A 185 -11.49 9.50 7.37
CA LEU A 185 -10.71 10.22 6.37
C LEU A 185 -9.28 9.68 6.29
N TYR A 186 -8.61 9.48 7.42
CA TYR A 186 -7.25 8.98 7.48
C TYR A 186 -7.13 7.64 6.73
N VAL A 187 -7.93 6.63 7.09
CA VAL A 187 -7.87 5.31 6.46
C VAL A 187 -8.27 5.34 4.99
N MET A 188 -9.27 6.15 4.63
CA MET A 188 -9.70 6.31 3.24
C MET A 188 -8.61 6.96 2.38
N THR A 189 -7.93 8.00 2.87
CA THR A 189 -6.84 8.65 2.13
C THR A 189 -5.66 7.71 1.91
N ASP A 190 -5.28 6.90 2.91
CA ASP A 190 -4.21 5.92 2.77
C ASP A 190 -4.52 4.88 1.69
N VAL A 191 -5.76 4.38 1.64
CA VAL A 191 -6.21 3.40 0.65
C VAL A 191 -6.25 3.99 -0.76
N LEU A 192 -6.78 5.20 -0.92
CA LEU A 192 -6.85 5.89 -2.22
C LEU A 192 -5.44 6.19 -2.77
N LEU A 193 -4.53 6.64 -1.91
CA LEU A 193 -3.14 6.87 -2.31
C LEU A 193 -2.44 5.57 -2.70
N LEU A 194 -2.65 4.50 -1.95
CA LEU A 194 -2.09 3.19 -2.27
C LEU A 194 -2.64 2.65 -3.60
N ALA A 195 -3.94 2.82 -3.84
CA ALA A 195 -4.59 2.49 -5.11
C ALA A 195 -3.94 3.21 -6.29
N ASP A 196 -3.79 4.54 -6.22
CA ASP A 196 -3.15 5.32 -7.28
C ASP A 196 -1.69 4.90 -7.51
N VAL A 197 -0.93 4.63 -6.44
CA VAL A 197 0.44 4.11 -6.55
C VAL A 197 0.47 2.74 -7.24
N PHE A 198 -0.50 1.86 -6.92
CA PHE A 198 -0.55 0.52 -7.46
C PHE A 198 -1.04 0.47 -8.91
N GLU A 199 -2.05 1.27 -9.29
CA GLU A 199 -2.44 1.45 -10.69
C GLU A 199 -1.27 1.97 -11.52
N ARG A 200 -0.52 2.95 -11.00
CA ARG A 200 0.70 3.43 -11.67
C ARG A 200 1.77 2.34 -11.78
N PHE A 201 1.94 1.52 -10.75
CA PHE A 201 2.85 0.38 -10.81
C PHE A 201 2.45 -0.60 -11.90
N ARG A 202 1.15 -0.92 -12.01
CA ARG A 202 0.56 -1.78 -13.05
C ARG A 202 0.84 -1.25 -14.45
N ASP A 203 0.59 0.04 -14.68
CA ASP A 203 0.89 0.70 -15.96
C ASP A 203 2.37 0.54 -16.31
N ILE A 204 3.27 0.86 -15.38
CA ILE A 204 4.72 0.79 -15.58
C ILE A 204 5.16 -0.64 -15.92
N THR A 205 4.63 -1.64 -15.23
CA THR A 205 5.02 -3.05 -15.43
C THR A 205 4.46 -3.63 -16.73
N MET A 206 3.24 -3.25 -17.11
CA MET A 206 2.66 -3.59 -18.40
C MET A 206 3.45 -2.95 -19.53
N GLU A 207 3.80 -1.68 -19.38
CA GLU A 207 4.58 -0.92 -20.34
C GLU A 207 6.01 -1.50 -20.52
N ASN A 208 6.73 -1.80 -19.43
CA ASN A 208 8.13 -2.24 -19.50
C ASN A 208 8.31 -3.73 -19.81
N TYR A 209 7.41 -4.55 -19.31
CA TYR A 209 7.57 -6.00 -19.33
C TYR A 209 6.44 -6.72 -20.03
N GLY A 210 5.31 -6.05 -20.33
CA GLY A 210 4.08 -6.70 -20.78
C GLY A 210 3.63 -7.76 -19.78
N LEU A 211 3.76 -7.46 -18.48
CA LEU A 211 3.38 -8.34 -17.37
C LEU A 211 2.51 -7.53 -16.41
N ASP A 212 1.37 -8.11 -16.05
CA ASP A 212 0.48 -7.50 -15.06
C ASP A 212 0.87 -7.96 -13.64
N PRO A 213 1.22 -7.05 -12.72
CA PRO A 213 1.63 -7.37 -11.36
C PRO A 213 0.53 -8.07 -10.57
N CYS A 214 -0.75 -7.91 -10.94
CA CYS A 214 -1.87 -8.62 -10.32
C CYS A 214 -1.81 -10.15 -10.52
N HIS A 215 -1.00 -10.65 -11.47
CA HIS A 215 -0.77 -12.09 -11.66
C HIS A 215 0.37 -12.65 -10.80
N PHE A 216 0.97 -11.85 -9.92
CA PHE A 216 2.09 -12.26 -9.08
C PHE A 216 1.82 -11.93 -7.62
N PHE A 217 2.09 -12.89 -6.73
CA PHE A 217 1.93 -12.66 -5.29
C PHE A 217 2.92 -11.63 -4.72
N THR A 218 4.09 -11.46 -5.35
CA THR A 218 5.16 -10.60 -4.81
C THR A 218 5.97 -9.93 -5.92
N ALA A 219 6.55 -8.76 -5.60
CA ALA A 219 7.43 -8.03 -6.52
C ALA A 219 8.67 -8.83 -6.97
N PRO A 220 9.34 -9.65 -6.12
CA PRO A 220 10.40 -10.54 -6.60
C PRO A 220 9.93 -11.59 -7.61
N GLY A 221 8.72 -12.12 -7.46
CA GLY A 221 8.13 -13.07 -8.43
C GLY A 221 7.92 -12.41 -9.80
N LEU A 222 7.35 -11.19 -9.81
CA LEU A 222 7.25 -10.38 -11.01
C LEU A 222 8.62 -10.08 -11.62
N ALA A 223 9.59 -9.62 -10.81
CA ALA A 223 10.93 -9.27 -11.27
C ALA A 223 11.66 -10.49 -11.88
N TRP A 224 11.48 -11.67 -11.29
CA TRP A 224 12.01 -12.92 -11.83
C TRP A 224 11.40 -13.25 -13.19
N GLN A 225 10.07 -13.17 -13.32
CA GLN A 225 9.39 -13.43 -14.59
C GLN A 225 9.79 -12.40 -15.66
N ALA A 226 9.92 -11.12 -15.28
CA ALA A 226 10.43 -10.09 -16.16
C ALA A 226 11.86 -10.41 -16.64
N ALA A 227 12.75 -10.83 -15.73
CA ALA A 227 14.13 -11.20 -16.08
C ALA A 227 14.18 -12.39 -17.07
N LEU A 228 13.36 -13.42 -16.87
CA LEU A 228 13.25 -14.55 -17.81
C LEU A 228 12.72 -14.12 -19.17
N LYS A 229 11.64 -13.32 -19.18
CA LYS A 229 11.04 -12.79 -20.42
C LYS A 229 12.03 -11.93 -21.21
N MET A 230 12.77 -11.05 -20.53
CA MET A 230 13.74 -10.16 -21.15
C MET A 230 14.99 -10.89 -21.65
N SER A 231 15.47 -11.91 -20.92
CA SER A 231 16.65 -12.67 -21.32
C SER A 231 16.37 -13.75 -22.36
N GLY A 232 15.11 -14.17 -22.50
CA GLY A 232 14.73 -15.30 -23.35
C GLY A 232 15.26 -16.66 -22.86
N VAL A 233 15.79 -16.70 -21.63
CA VAL A 233 16.36 -17.92 -21.05
C VAL A 233 15.24 -18.84 -20.56
N SER A 234 15.27 -20.09 -21.01
CA SER A 234 14.47 -21.16 -20.42
C SER A 234 15.29 -21.86 -19.36
N LEU A 235 14.85 -21.79 -18.10
CA LEU A 235 15.49 -22.52 -17.01
C LEU A 235 14.94 -23.93 -16.89
N GLU A 236 15.83 -24.88 -16.67
CA GLU A 236 15.49 -26.26 -16.35
C GLU A 236 15.44 -26.46 -14.83
N LEU A 237 14.60 -27.39 -14.37
CA LEU A 237 14.56 -27.77 -12.97
C LEU A 237 15.87 -28.49 -12.60
N ILE A 238 16.53 -28.04 -11.52
CA ILE A 238 17.69 -28.74 -10.97
C ILE A 238 17.22 -30.08 -10.39
N THR A 239 17.57 -31.17 -11.06
CA THR A 239 17.20 -32.54 -10.64
C THR A 239 18.33 -33.28 -9.95
N ASP A 240 19.58 -32.83 -10.12
CA ASP A 240 20.76 -33.44 -9.50
C ASP A 240 21.05 -32.81 -8.12
N PRO A 241 21.03 -33.61 -7.03
CA PRO A 241 21.35 -33.13 -5.68
C PRO A 241 22.74 -32.53 -5.52
N ILE A 242 23.74 -32.96 -6.32
CA ILE A 242 25.09 -32.41 -6.27
C ILE A 242 25.12 -30.99 -6.83
N ILE A 243 24.42 -30.76 -7.94
CA ILE A 243 24.31 -29.42 -8.56
C ILE A 243 23.53 -28.50 -7.62
N TYR A 244 22.45 -28.98 -7.02
CA TYR A 244 21.69 -28.23 -6.02
C TYR A 244 22.58 -27.81 -4.84
N ASN A 245 23.33 -28.75 -4.25
CA ASN A 245 24.23 -28.46 -3.14
C ASN A 245 25.35 -27.49 -3.52
N LEU A 246 25.87 -27.57 -4.75
CA LEU A 246 26.89 -26.63 -5.24
C LEU A 246 26.36 -25.20 -5.30
N VAL A 247 25.13 -25.01 -5.81
CA VAL A 247 24.48 -23.70 -5.89
C VAL A 247 24.20 -23.15 -4.50
N GLU A 248 23.59 -23.96 -3.62
CA GLU A 248 23.30 -23.57 -2.23
C GLU A 248 24.56 -23.15 -1.47
N LEU A 249 25.64 -23.92 -1.58
CA LEU A 249 26.93 -23.60 -0.95
C LEU A 249 27.62 -22.37 -1.57
N GLY A 250 27.24 -21.97 -2.78
CA GLY A 250 27.73 -20.78 -3.48
C GLY A 250 27.00 -19.49 -3.09
N THR A 251 25.80 -19.58 -2.54
CA THR A 251 24.97 -18.41 -2.21
C THR A 251 25.60 -17.57 -1.10
N ARG A 252 25.85 -16.29 -1.35
CA ARG A 252 26.37 -15.33 -0.36
C ARG A 252 25.50 -14.08 -0.36
N GLY A 253 25.23 -13.55 0.83
CA GLY A 253 24.58 -12.24 0.98
C GLY A 253 25.53 -11.08 0.68
N GLY A 254 25.00 -9.86 0.80
CA GLY A 254 25.82 -8.64 0.68
C GLY A 254 26.89 -8.56 1.78
N ILE A 255 28.05 -8.00 1.43
CA ILE A 255 29.11 -7.75 2.41
C ILE A 255 28.69 -6.58 3.31
N ALA A 256 28.54 -6.85 4.61
CA ALA A 256 28.37 -5.83 5.63
C ALA A 256 29.65 -5.78 6.48
N SER A 257 30.35 -4.64 6.48
CA SER A 257 31.56 -4.42 7.29
C SER A 257 31.45 -3.12 8.09
N ILE A 258 31.89 -3.15 9.35
CA ILE A 258 32.08 -1.97 10.19
C ILE A 258 33.58 -1.77 10.34
N ASN A 259 34.11 -0.73 9.70
CA ASN A 259 35.52 -0.38 9.81
C ASN A 259 35.73 0.51 11.04
N GLN A 260 36.66 0.13 11.93
CA GLN A 260 37.08 1.02 13.01
C GLN A 260 37.88 2.20 12.44
N LYS A 261 37.43 3.42 12.72
CA LYS A 261 38.28 4.61 12.58
C LYS A 261 39.27 4.61 13.74
N VAL A 262 40.54 4.36 13.43
CA VAL A 262 41.63 4.60 14.38
C VAL A 262 41.97 6.09 14.27
N CYS A 263 41.81 6.84 15.36
CA CYS A 263 42.26 8.22 15.49
C CYS A 263 43.74 8.28 15.89
#